data_AF-A0AAV8E4I2-F1
#
_entry.id   AF-A0AAV8E4I2-F1
#
_cell.length_a   1.000
_cell.length_b   1.000
_cell.length_c   1.000
_cell.angle_alpha   90.00
_cell.angle_beta   90.00
_cell.angle_gamma   90.00
#
_symmetry.space_group_name_H-M   'P 1'
#
loop_
_entity.id
_entity.type
_entity.pdbx_description
1 polymer ?
#
loop_
_entity_poly.entity_id
_entity_poly.type
_entity_poly.pdbx_seq_one_letter_code
_entity_poly.pdbx_strand_id
1 'polypeptide(L)'
;MKGLRLFAEASRILLARKTELKMNPFAKKPNAREALRNSKREMTHATRGLEREIASLQAEEKKLLAEIKRTAKGGNEAATKILARQLVRLRQQISKLQGNRAQLRGIMTHTTAMHANTSVAAGLEGASKAMGAMNKQMDPAKQMKIMQEFQKQSAIMDNTTEMMSDSIDSVLDDEVDEEESDELTNQVLDEIGIDLASQLSSAPKGKLAGKKAQFDDSWENDELEKRLAALKSS
;
A
#
# COMPACT_ATOMS: atom_id res chain seq x y z
N MET A 1 -24.16 34.99 -34.61
CA MET A 1 -23.67 36.06 -33.68
C MET A 1 -23.55 35.67 -32.20
N LYS A 2 -24.13 34.56 -31.71
CA LYS A 2 -24.02 34.15 -30.29
C LYS A 2 -22.63 33.54 -29.91
N GLY A 3 -21.97 32.85 -30.83
CA GLY A 3 -20.66 32.21 -30.58
C GLY A 3 -19.50 33.18 -30.30
N LEU A 4 -19.45 34.32 -30.99
CA LEU A 4 -18.43 35.34 -30.72
C LEU A 4 -18.57 36.00 -29.34
N ARG A 5 -19.80 36.06 -28.79
CA ARG A 5 -20.04 36.61 -27.45
C ARG A 5 -19.54 35.66 -26.36
N LEU A 6 -19.77 34.35 -26.52
CA LEU A 6 -19.25 33.33 -25.59
C LEU A 6 -17.73 33.27 -25.58
N PHE A 7 -17.07 33.39 -26.74
CA PHE A 7 -15.61 33.41 -26.82
C PHE A 7 -14.99 34.67 -26.19
N ALA A 8 -15.65 35.82 -26.37
CA ALA A 8 -15.24 37.07 -25.74
C ALA A 8 -15.43 37.04 -24.21
N GLU A 9 -16.48 36.40 -23.72
CA GLU A 9 -16.76 36.25 -22.30
C GLU A 9 -15.80 35.25 -21.63
N ALA A 10 -15.55 34.10 -22.24
CA ALA A 10 -14.53 33.15 -21.80
C ALA A 10 -13.13 33.76 -21.78
N SER A 11 -12.78 34.55 -22.81
CA SER A 11 -11.50 35.28 -22.86
C SER A 11 -11.40 36.34 -21.76
N ARG A 12 -12.47 37.07 -21.45
CA ARG A 12 -12.49 38.03 -20.33
C ARG A 12 -12.34 37.33 -18.98
N ILE A 13 -12.99 36.19 -18.78
CA ILE A 13 -12.88 35.40 -17.54
C ILE A 13 -11.45 34.86 -17.38
N LEU A 14 -10.85 34.35 -18.46
CA LEU A 14 -9.45 33.90 -18.45
C LEU A 14 -8.47 35.04 -18.20
N LEU A 15 -8.72 36.22 -18.77
CA LEU A 15 -7.91 37.42 -18.53
C LEU A 15 -8.06 37.90 -17.07
N ALA A 16 -9.29 37.93 -16.55
CA ALA A 16 -9.60 38.31 -15.18
C ALA A 16 -8.93 37.37 -14.16
N ARG A 17 -8.97 36.05 -14.39
CA ARG A 17 -8.28 35.05 -13.56
C ARG A 17 -6.75 35.18 -13.63
N LYS A 18 -6.21 35.53 -14.81
CA LYS A 18 -4.77 35.80 -15.01
C LYS A 18 -4.34 37.11 -14.34
N THR A 19 -5.25 38.10 -14.20
CA THR A 19 -5.01 39.33 -13.44
C THR A 19 -5.15 39.14 -11.93
N GLU A 20 -6.05 38.28 -11.45
CA GLU A 20 -6.16 37.93 -10.02
C GLU A 20 -4.91 37.20 -9.50
N LEU A 21 -4.33 36.30 -10.30
CA LEU A 21 -3.02 35.68 -10.02
C LEU A 21 -1.86 36.69 -9.97
N LYS A 22 -2.04 37.89 -10.56
CA LYS A 22 -1.08 39.00 -10.49
C LYS A 22 -1.39 40.04 -9.40
N MET A 23 -2.53 39.93 -8.70
CA MET A 23 -3.01 40.93 -7.75
C MET A 23 -3.08 40.44 -6.30
N ASN A 24 -2.07 39.67 -5.88
CA ASN A 24 -1.79 39.55 -4.46
C ASN A 24 -0.32 39.91 -4.18
N PRO A 25 0.01 41.20 -3.93
CA PRO A 25 1.38 41.65 -3.69
C PRO A 25 1.99 41.10 -2.39
N PHE A 26 1.20 40.38 -1.59
CA PHE A 26 1.63 39.64 -0.40
C PHE A 26 1.72 38.12 -0.61
N ALA A 27 1.29 37.58 -1.75
CA ALA A 27 1.52 36.19 -2.09
C ALA A 27 2.96 36.05 -2.58
N LYS A 28 3.90 35.86 -1.63
CA LYS A 28 5.24 35.39 -1.95
C LYS A 28 5.10 34.09 -2.73
N LYS A 29 5.80 33.97 -3.87
CA LYS A 29 6.05 32.67 -4.49
C LYS A 29 6.53 31.74 -3.37
N PRO A 30 5.94 30.55 -3.18
CA PRO A 30 6.31 29.69 -2.07
C PRO A 30 7.82 29.50 -2.11
N ASN A 31 8.49 29.95 -1.05
CA ASN A 31 9.90 29.67 -0.87
C ASN A 31 10.08 28.14 -0.95
N ALA A 32 11.15 27.60 -1.52
CA ALA A 32 11.36 26.15 -1.64
C ALA A 32 11.11 25.43 -0.30
N ARG A 33 11.47 26.08 0.81
CA ARG A 33 11.19 25.64 2.18
C ARG A 33 9.70 25.54 2.53
N GLU A 34 8.89 26.49 2.08
CA GLU A 34 7.44 26.52 2.30
C GLU A 34 6.73 25.49 1.41
N ALA A 35 7.17 25.31 0.17
CA ALA A 35 6.69 24.24 -0.71
C ALA A 35 6.95 22.84 -0.12
N LEU A 36 8.18 22.59 0.38
CA LEU A 36 8.53 21.33 1.06
C LEU A 36 7.70 21.11 2.33
N ARG A 37 7.41 22.18 3.09
CA ARG A 37 6.57 22.10 4.30
C ARG A 37 5.12 21.78 3.98
N ASN A 38 4.55 22.39 2.94
CA ASN A 38 3.18 22.12 2.49
C ASN A 38 3.05 20.69 1.94
N SER A 39 3.99 20.27 1.09
CA SER A 39 4.06 18.90 0.58
C SER A 39 4.13 17.86 1.72
N LYS A 40 4.96 18.10 2.75
CA LYS A 40 5.00 17.23 3.94
C LYS A 40 3.66 17.12 4.65
N ARG A 41 2.90 18.22 4.77
CA ARG A 41 1.57 18.22 5.39
C ARG A 41 0.58 17.43 4.56
N GLU A 42 0.52 17.68 3.26
CA GLU A 42 -0.37 16.96 2.32
C GLU A 42 -0.09 15.46 2.33
N MET A 43 1.19 15.05 2.28
CA MET A 43 1.58 13.64 2.40
C MET A 43 1.15 13.04 3.74
N THR A 44 1.27 13.78 4.85
CA THR A 44 0.79 13.31 6.17
C THR A 44 -0.71 13.08 6.18
N HIS A 45 -1.48 13.98 5.55
CA HIS A 45 -2.93 13.80 5.39
C HIS A 45 -3.27 12.59 4.52
N ALA A 46 -2.56 12.40 3.41
CA ALA A 46 -2.73 11.25 2.53
C ALA A 46 -2.39 9.93 3.23
N THR A 47 -1.29 9.86 3.99
CA THR A 47 -0.93 8.67 4.79
C THR A 47 -2.04 8.29 5.77
N ARG A 48 -2.61 9.26 6.48
CA ARG A 48 -3.73 9.01 7.40
C ARG A 48 -5.01 8.60 6.67
N GLY A 49 -5.21 9.10 5.46
CA GLY A 49 -6.30 8.65 4.57
C GLY A 49 -6.17 7.17 4.27
N LEU A 50 -5.00 6.74 3.76
CA LEU A 50 -4.70 5.35 3.47
C LEU A 50 -4.83 4.44 4.71
N GLU A 51 -4.34 4.89 5.88
CA GLU A 51 -4.46 4.11 7.12
C GLU A 51 -5.92 3.85 7.53
N ARG A 52 -6.80 4.84 7.35
CA ARG A 52 -8.24 4.66 7.61
C ARG A 52 -8.90 3.71 6.62
N GLU A 53 -8.53 3.79 5.35
CA GLU A 53 -9.05 2.91 4.31
C GLU A 53 -8.60 1.46 4.52
N ILE A 54 -7.32 1.25 4.82
CA ILE A 54 -6.79 -0.07 5.21
C ILE A 54 -7.57 -0.64 6.39
N ALA A 55 -7.81 0.16 7.44
CA ALA A 55 -8.56 -0.29 8.61
C ALA A 55 -10.02 -0.65 8.27
N SER A 56 -10.66 0.09 7.35
CA SER A 56 -12.01 -0.20 6.87
C SER A 56 -12.06 -1.53 6.13
N LEU A 57 -11.15 -1.74 5.18
CA LEU A 57 -11.08 -2.98 4.40
C LEU A 57 -10.73 -4.19 5.26
N GLN A 58 -9.87 -4.04 6.27
CA GLN A 58 -9.60 -5.11 7.26
C GLN A 58 -10.83 -5.47 8.09
N ALA A 59 -11.73 -4.52 8.36
CA ALA A 59 -13.00 -4.81 9.02
C ALA A 59 -13.97 -5.55 8.09
N GLU A 60 -13.99 -5.23 6.80
CA GLU A 60 -14.74 -5.96 5.77
C GLU A 60 -14.19 -7.37 5.57
N GLU A 61 -12.87 -7.55 5.58
CA GLU A 61 -12.19 -8.85 5.50
C GLU A 61 -12.68 -9.80 6.60
N LYS A 62 -12.76 -9.29 7.84
CA LYS A 62 -13.29 -10.07 8.98
C LYS A 62 -14.75 -10.48 8.79
N LYS A 63 -15.58 -9.62 8.22
CA LYS A 63 -16.98 -9.95 7.92
C LYS A 63 -17.08 -11.02 6.84
N LEU A 64 -16.30 -10.87 5.77
CA LEU A 64 -16.26 -11.81 4.66
C LEU A 64 -15.74 -13.18 5.10
N LEU A 65 -14.72 -13.23 5.96
CA LEU A 65 -14.24 -14.47 6.58
C LEU A 65 -15.34 -15.18 7.40
N ALA A 66 -16.13 -14.43 8.18
CA ALA A 66 -17.23 -15.00 8.95
C ALA A 66 -18.34 -15.55 8.03
N GLU A 67 -18.60 -14.87 6.91
CA GLU A 67 -19.56 -15.30 5.90
C GLU A 67 -19.10 -16.58 5.18
N ILE A 68 -17.84 -16.65 4.74
CA ILE A 68 -17.23 -17.85 4.14
C ILE A 68 -17.34 -19.05 5.09
N LYS A 69 -17.01 -18.86 6.37
CA LYS A 69 -17.15 -19.92 7.40
C LYS A 69 -18.60 -20.38 7.55
N ARG A 70 -19.57 -19.49 7.42
CA ARG A 70 -21.00 -19.82 7.50
C ARG A 70 -21.48 -20.58 6.27
N THR A 71 -21.10 -20.15 5.06
CA THR A 71 -21.49 -20.82 3.80
C THR A 71 -20.83 -22.18 3.66
N ALA A 72 -19.57 -22.31 4.10
CA ALA A 72 -18.84 -23.58 4.11
C ALA A 72 -19.53 -24.61 5.03
N LYS A 73 -19.92 -24.22 6.25
CA LYS A 73 -20.69 -25.09 7.16
C LYS A 73 -22.05 -25.50 6.61
N GLY A 74 -22.64 -24.66 5.76
CA GLY A 74 -23.91 -24.94 5.08
C GLY A 74 -23.79 -25.85 3.86
N GLY A 75 -22.56 -26.28 3.49
CA GLY A 75 -22.32 -27.14 2.32
C GLY A 75 -22.55 -26.45 0.97
N ASN A 76 -22.66 -25.12 0.93
CA ASN A 76 -22.83 -24.39 -0.32
C ASN A 76 -21.46 -24.05 -0.91
N GLU A 77 -20.87 -25.02 -1.61
CA GLU A 77 -19.53 -24.91 -2.21
C GLU A 77 -19.43 -23.78 -3.24
N ALA A 78 -20.45 -23.61 -4.10
CA ALA A 78 -20.46 -22.58 -5.12
C ALA A 78 -20.43 -21.16 -4.53
N ALA A 79 -21.27 -20.89 -3.52
CA ALA A 79 -21.25 -19.60 -2.83
C ALA A 79 -19.93 -19.39 -2.05
N THR A 80 -19.42 -20.44 -1.43
CA THR A 80 -18.16 -20.40 -0.67
C THR A 80 -16.97 -20.06 -1.58
N LYS A 81 -16.89 -20.65 -2.78
CA LYS A 81 -15.83 -20.36 -3.76
C LYS A 81 -15.90 -18.91 -4.26
N ILE A 82 -17.11 -18.36 -4.49
CA ILE A 82 -17.28 -16.96 -4.90
C ILE A 82 -16.80 -16.00 -3.81
N LEU A 83 -17.21 -16.23 -2.56
CA LEU A 83 -16.82 -15.39 -1.42
C LEU A 83 -15.31 -15.49 -1.14
N ALA A 84 -14.71 -16.66 -1.32
CA ALA A 84 -13.27 -16.85 -1.19
C ALA A 84 -12.47 -16.07 -2.26
N ARG A 85 -12.91 -16.09 -3.52
CA ARG A 85 -12.32 -15.21 -4.57
C ARG A 85 -12.44 -13.73 -4.21
N GLN A 86 -13.58 -13.32 -3.65
CA GLN A 86 -13.75 -11.94 -3.16
C GLN A 86 -12.76 -11.61 -2.03
N LEU A 87 -12.49 -12.57 -1.13
CA LEU A 87 -11.53 -12.40 -0.03
C LEU A 87 -10.10 -12.23 -0.55
N VAL A 88 -9.68 -13.02 -1.54
CA VAL A 88 -8.37 -12.88 -2.20
C VAL A 88 -8.21 -11.48 -2.78
N ARG A 89 -9.19 -10.99 -3.54
CA ARG A 89 -9.17 -9.63 -4.12
C ARG A 89 -9.10 -8.55 -3.05
N LEU A 90 -9.85 -8.71 -1.96
CA LEU A 90 -9.85 -7.76 -0.85
C LEU A 90 -8.47 -7.71 -0.16
N ARG A 91 -7.84 -8.87 0.07
CA ARG A 91 -6.47 -8.95 0.62
C ARG A 91 -5.44 -8.31 -0.30
N GLN A 92 -5.54 -8.50 -1.61
CA GLN A 92 -4.68 -7.83 -2.59
C GLN A 92 -4.85 -6.30 -2.55
N GLN A 93 -6.10 -5.80 -2.45
CA GLN A 93 -6.36 -4.36 -2.29
C GLN A 93 -5.73 -3.80 -1.02
N ILE A 94 -5.84 -4.52 0.11
CA ILE A 94 -5.21 -4.15 1.38
C ILE A 94 -3.68 -4.09 1.20
N SER A 95 -3.07 -5.12 0.59
CA SER A 95 -1.62 -5.18 0.33
C SER A 95 -1.16 -3.98 -0.51
N LYS A 96 -1.87 -3.67 -1.61
CA LYS A 96 -1.58 -2.52 -2.47
C LYS A 96 -1.63 -1.19 -1.70
N LEU A 97 -2.64 -0.98 -0.86
CA LEU A 97 -2.72 0.23 -0.03
C LEU A 97 -1.60 0.30 1.02
N GLN A 98 -1.18 -0.84 1.57
CA GLN A 98 -0.02 -0.91 2.48
C GLN A 98 1.28 -0.56 1.76
N GLY A 99 1.47 -1.03 0.52
CA GLY A 99 2.57 -0.65 -0.36
C GLY A 99 2.58 0.85 -0.67
N ASN A 100 1.43 1.41 -1.09
CA ASN A 100 1.27 2.85 -1.33
C ASN A 100 1.59 3.69 -0.07
N ARG A 101 1.18 3.20 1.12
CA ARG A 101 1.50 3.83 2.40
C ARG A 101 3.01 3.83 2.67
N ALA A 102 3.69 2.72 2.39
CA ALA A 102 5.15 2.61 2.54
C ALA A 102 5.87 3.57 1.59
N GLN A 103 5.44 3.65 0.33
CA GLN A 103 5.96 4.60 -0.66
C GLN A 103 5.80 6.05 -0.19
N LEU A 104 4.60 6.46 0.25
CA LEU A 104 4.38 7.81 0.78
C LEU A 104 5.25 8.13 2.00
N ARG A 105 5.49 7.16 2.89
CA ARG A 105 6.41 7.35 4.03
C ARG A 105 7.86 7.50 3.57
N GLY A 106 8.29 6.76 2.55
CA GLY A 106 9.60 6.93 1.91
C GLY A 106 9.78 8.35 1.35
N ILE A 107 8.82 8.81 0.56
CA ILE A 107 8.83 10.16 -0.03
C ILE A 107 8.82 11.25 1.05
N MET A 108 8.04 11.06 2.13
CA MET A 108 8.00 12.01 3.25
C MET A 108 9.35 12.10 3.98
N THR A 109 10.05 10.98 4.13
CA THR A 109 11.38 10.91 4.71
C THR A 109 12.38 11.65 3.83
N HIS A 110 12.37 11.39 2.53
CA HIS A 110 13.19 12.10 1.55
C HIS A 110 12.91 13.61 1.54
N THR A 111 11.63 14.01 1.55
CA THR A 111 11.21 15.42 1.60
C THR A 111 11.70 16.10 2.89
N THR A 112 11.71 15.37 4.02
CA THR A 112 12.25 15.90 5.28
C THR A 112 13.77 16.11 5.20
N ALA A 113 14.50 15.17 4.59
CA ALA A 113 15.94 15.32 4.34
C ALA A 113 16.24 16.51 3.41
N MET A 114 15.46 16.69 2.33
CA MET A 114 15.56 17.86 1.45
C MET A 114 15.30 19.17 2.20
N HIS A 115 14.32 19.22 3.09
CA HIS A 115 14.06 20.41 3.91
C HIS A 115 15.21 20.71 4.88
N ALA A 116 15.84 19.68 5.45
CA ALA A 116 17.03 19.86 6.29
C ALA A 116 18.21 20.40 5.45
N ASN A 117 18.48 19.80 4.28
CA ASN A 117 19.56 20.22 3.39
C ASN A 117 19.37 21.66 2.87
N THR A 118 18.16 22.06 2.50
CA THR A 118 17.86 23.45 2.10
C THR A 118 18.05 24.44 3.25
N SER A 119 17.75 24.03 4.49
CA SER A 119 17.99 24.86 5.68
C SER A 119 19.47 25.01 5.99
N VAL A 120 20.25 23.93 5.84
CA VAL A 120 21.71 23.95 5.98
C VAL A 120 22.36 24.75 4.87
N ALA A 121 21.95 24.57 3.61
CA ALA A 121 22.44 25.35 2.48
C ALA A 121 22.18 26.86 2.65
N ALA A 122 20.98 27.25 3.11
CA ALA A 122 20.68 28.65 3.42
C ALA A 122 21.53 29.20 4.59
N GLY A 123 21.80 28.38 5.61
CA GLY A 123 22.68 28.72 6.71
C GLY A 123 24.15 28.85 6.28
N LEU A 124 24.61 27.95 5.40
CA LEU A 124 25.93 27.98 4.78
C LEU A 124 26.06 29.15 3.81
N GLU A 125 25.01 29.54 3.09
CA GLU A 125 25.01 30.74 2.24
C GLU A 125 25.11 32.01 3.09
N GLY A 126 24.37 32.10 4.19
CA GLY A 126 24.48 33.21 5.16
C GLY A 126 25.85 33.27 5.82
N ALA A 127 26.35 32.12 6.28
CA ALA A 127 27.69 31.99 6.86
C ALA A 127 28.79 32.22 5.82
N SER A 128 28.61 31.81 4.56
CA SER A 128 29.53 32.04 3.44
C SER A 128 29.50 33.50 2.97
N LYS A 129 28.36 34.20 3.05
CA LYS A 129 28.31 35.66 2.83
C LYS A 129 29.04 36.41 3.95
N ALA A 130 28.85 35.99 5.21
CA ALA A 130 29.59 36.53 6.34
C ALA A 130 31.09 36.22 6.26
N MET A 131 31.45 34.99 5.87
CA MET A 131 32.82 34.56 5.64
C MET A 131 33.41 35.17 4.37
N GLY A 132 32.63 35.46 3.33
CA GLY A 132 33.07 36.10 2.10
C GLY A 132 33.37 37.59 2.30
N ALA A 133 32.59 38.26 3.16
CA ALA A 133 32.94 39.57 3.69
C ALA A 133 34.27 39.53 4.48
N MET A 134 34.57 38.39 5.12
CA MET A 134 35.83 38.12 5.84
C MET A 134 36.97 37.60 4.93
N ASN A 135 36.67 37.01 3.77
CA ASN A 135 37.58 36.28 2.87
C ASN A 135 37.81 37.02 1.54
N LYS A 136 37.72 38.37 1.56
CA LYS A 136 38.31 39.26 0.54
C LYS A 136 39.85 39.07 0.43
N GLN A 137 40.42 38.25 1.32
CA GLN A 137 41.66 37.49 1.16
C GLN A 137 41.32 35.99 0.93
N MET A 138 41.60 35.52 -0.29
CA MET A 138 41.36 34.20 -0.93
C MET A 138 41.33 32.90 -0.09
N ASP A 139 40.54 31.90 -0.55
CA ASP A 139 41.05 30.50 -0.63
C ASP A 139 40.29 29.60 -1.65
N PRO A 140 40.90 29.24 -2.80
CA PRO A 140 40.36 28.32 -3.79
C PRO A 140 40.26 26.84 -3.33
N ALA A 141 40.93 26.43 -2.25
CA ALA A 141 40.87 25.05 -1.75
C ALA A 141 39.50 24.68 -1.18
N LYS A 142 38.78 25.64 -0.59
CA LYS A 142 37.42 25.43 -0.05
C LYS A 142 36.41 25.17 -1.16
N GLN A 143 36.63 25.73 -2.33
CA GLN A 143 35.74 25.59 -3.49
C GLN A 143 35.83 24.18 -4.09
N MET A 144 37.03 23.60 -4.15
CA MET A 144 37.19 22.19 -4.57
C MET A 144 36.59 21.20 -3.57
N LYS A 145 36.69 21.48 -2.26
CA LYS A 145 36.12 20.63 -1.22
C LYS A 145 34.58 20.63 -1.23
N ILE A 146 33.96 21.79 -1.46
CA ILE A 146 32.50 21.88 -1.66
C ILE A 146 32.07 21.13 -2.93
N MET A 147 32.88 21.17 -3.99
CA MET A 147 32.59 20.46 -5.24
C MET A 147 32.70 18.94 -5.09
N GLN A 148 33.68 18.43 -4.34
CA GLN A 148 33.78 17.01 -4.00
C GLN A 148 32.63 16.54 -3.11
N GLU A 149 32.25 17.32 -2.10
CA GLU A 149 31.13 16.96 -1.22
C GLU A 149 29.80 16.98 -1.98
N PHE A 150 29.60 17.94 -2.89
CA PHE A 150 28.44 17.98 -3.77
C PHE A 150 28.36 16.76 -4.70
N GLN A 151 29.48 16.38 -5.33
CA GLN A 151 29.53 15.20 -6.19
C GLN A 151 29.24 13.90 -5.42
N LYS A 152 29.72 13.80 -4.18
CA LYS A 152 29.45 12.66 -3.29
C LYS A 152 27.98 12.58 -2.87
N GLN A 153 27.35 13.71 -2.54
CA GLN A 153 25.93 13.74 -2.17
C GLN A 153 25.01 13.48 -3.37
N SER A 154 25.38 13.91 -4.58
CA SER A 154 24.67 13.56 -5.81
C SER A 154 24.76 12.06 -6.11
N ALA A 155 25.93 11.43 -5.95
CA ALA A 155 26.08 10.00 -6.16
C ALA A 155 25.27 9.16 -5.16
N ILE A 156 25.17 9.60 -3.89
CA ILE A 156 24.33 8.94 -2.89
C ILE A 156 22.84 9.07 -3.27
N MET A 157 22.41 10.21 -3.79
CA MET A 157 21.04 10.42 -4.25
C MET A 157 20.69 9.53 -5.47
N ASP A 158 21.62 9.40 -6.42
CA ASP A 158 21.41 8.55 -7.61
C ASP A 158 21.31 7.08 -7.21
N ASN A 159 22.18 6.60 -6.30
CA ASN A 159 22.14 5.21 -5.81
C ASN A 159 20.87 4.91 -4.97
N THR A 160 20.41 5.88 -4.17
CA THR A 160 19.16 5.72 -3.39
C THR A 160 17.92 5.72 -4.29
N THR A 161 17.98 6.37 -5.45
CA THR A 161 16.91 6.34 -6.46
C THR A 161 16.87 4.99 -7.16
N GLU A 162 18.03 4.39 -7.44
CA GLU A 162 18.15 3.07 -8.05
C GLU A 162 17.62 1.97 -7.11
N MET A 163 18.01 1.98 -5.83
CA MET A 163 17.47 1.05 -4.82
C MET A 163 15.95 1.20 -4.57
N MET A 164 15.40 2.41 -4.74
CA MET A 164 13.96 2.64 -4.66
C MET A 164 13.24 2.15 -5.92
N SER A 165 13.91 2.13 -7.06
CA SER A 165 13.40 1.56 -8.32
C SER A 165 13.31 0.03 -8.23
N ASP A 166 14.33 -0.64 -7.68
CA ASP A 166 14.31 -2.10 -7.47
C ASP A 166 13.23 -2.54 -6.45
N SER A 167 12.98 -1.70 -5.45
CA SER A 167 11.92 -1.93 -4.46
C SER A 167 10.50 -1.71 -5.01
N ILE A 168 10.38 -0.99 -6.14
CA ILE A 168 9.11 -0.75 -6.84
C ILE A 168 8.88 -1.83 -7.91
N ASP A 169 9.93 -2.29 -8.59
CA ASP A 169 9.87 -3.34 -9.60
C ASP A 169 9.48 -4.69 -8.97
N SER A 170 10.02 -5.01 -7.78
CA SER A 170 9.64 -6.18 -6.98
C SER A 170 8.18 -6.18 -6.47
N VAL A 171 7.44 -5.07 -6.58
CA VAL A 171 6.03 -4.94 -6.16
C VAL A 171 5.08 -4.96 -7.39
N LEU A 172 5.62 -4.82 -8.60
CA LEU A 172 4.84 -4.82 -9.84
C LEU A 172 4.84 -6.17 -10.57
N ASP A 173 5.71 -7.10 -10.19
CA ASP A 173 5.76 -8.47 -10.76
C ASP A 173 4.65 -9.40 -10.22
N ASP A 174 3.73 -8.87 -9.39
CA ASP A 174 2.53 -9.56 -8.88
C ASP A 174 1.31 -9.41 -9.83
N GLU A 175 1.51 -9.48 -11.14
CA GLU A 175 0.42 -9.77 -12.09
C GLU A 175 0.16 -11.28 -12.11
N VAL A 176 -0.44 -11.75 -11.02
CA VAL A 176 -0.95 -13.11 -10.84
C VAL A 176 -2.03 -13.36 -11.89
N ASP A 177 -1.74 -14.30 -12.78
CA ASP A 177 -2.60 -14.76 -13.88
C ASP A 177 -3.94 -15.26 -13.34
N GLU A 178 -5.02 -15.20 -14.13
CA GLU A 178 -6.36 -15.59 -13.67
C GLU A 178 -6.45 -17.07 -13.22
N GLU A 179 -5.52 -17.92 -13.68
CA GLU A 179 -5.38 -19.32 -13.25
C GLU A 179 -4.78 -19.45 -11.83
N GLU A 180 -3.79 -18.63 -11.47
CA GLU A 180 -3.24 -18.61 -10.09
C GLU A 180 -4.29 -18.12 -9.07
N SER A 181 -5.27 -17.32 -9.50
CA SER A 181 -6.36 -16.87 -8.61
C SER A 181 -7.20 -18.03 -8.07
N ASP A 182 -7.34 -19.14 -8.80
CA ASP A 182 -8.10 -20.30 -8.34
C ASP A 182 -7.28 -21.16 -7.36
N GLU A 183 -5.97 -21.28 -7.58
CA GLU A 183 -5.04 -21.92 -6.63
C GLU A 183 -4.97 -21.14 -5.32
N LEU A 184 -4.80 -19.82 -5.38
CA LEU A 184 -4.83 -18.94 -4.22
C LEU A 184 -6.17 -19.01 -3.48
N THR A 185 -7.28 -19.14 -4.21
CA THR A 185 -8.61 -19.31 -3.60
C THR A 185 -8.69 -20.63 -2.84
N ASN A 186 -8.21 -21.73 -3.42
CA ASN A 186 -8.20 -23.04 -2.78
C ASN A 186 -7.29 -23.04 -1.55
N GLN A 187 -6.09 -22.44 -1.64
CA GLN A 187 -5.19 -22.29 -0.50
C GLN A 187 -5.86 -21.53 0.66
N VAL A 188 -6.55 -20.42 0.37
CA VAL A 188 -7.27 -19.65 1.39
C VAL A 188 -8.40 -20.47 2.01
N LEU A 189 -9.11 -21.29 1.21
CA LEU A 189 -10.14 -22.18 1.73
C LEU A 189 -9.56 -23.28 2.64
N ASP A 190 -8.41 -23.85 2.27
CA ASP A 190 -7.71 -24.85 3.09
C ASP A 190 -7.23 -24.24 4.42
N GLU A 191 -6.64 -23.04 4.39
CA GLU A 191 -6.25 -22.30 5.60
C GLU A 191 -7.45 -22.06 6.53
N ILE A 192 -8.60 -21.65 5.97
CA ILE A 192 -9.85 -21.45 6.73
C ILE A 192 -10.38 -22.78 7.27
N GLY A 193 -10.29 -23.86 6.49
CA GLY A 193 -10.70 -25.21 6.88
C GLY A 193 -9.88 -25.74 8.05
N ILE A 194 -8.56 -25.54 8.02
CA ILE A 194 -7.65 -25.90 9.10
C ILE A 194 -7.93 -25.06 10.36
N ASP A 195 -8.12 -23.75 10.23
CA ASP A 195 -8.49 -22.89 11.38
C ASP A 195 -9.80 -23.36 12.03
N LEU A 196 -10.82 -23.68 11.23
CA LEU A 196 -12.09 -24.20 11.74
C LEU A 196 -11.91 -25.55 12.46
N ALA A 197 -11.13 -26.47 11.88
CA ALA A 197 -10.84 -27.77 12.48
C ALA A 197 -10.04 -27.62 13.80
N SER A 198 -9.10 -26.67 13.86
CA SER A 198 -8.30 -26.37 15.05
C SER A 198 -9.13 -25.78 16.20
N GLN A 199 -10.09 -24.91 15.88
CA GLN A 199 -11.04 -24.36 16.86
C GLN A 199 -11.98 -25.44 17.41
N LEU A 200 -12.37 -26.39 16.56
CA LEU A 200 -13.25 -27.50 16.96
C LEU A 200 -12.51 -28.56 17.79
N SER A 201 -11.23 -28.82 17.51
CA SER A 201 -10.40 -29.75 18.28
C SER A 201 -9.95 -29.19 19.64
N SER A 202 -9.79 -27.86 19.73
CA SER A 202 -9.39 -27.15 20.96
C SER A 202 -10.56 -26.83 21.90
N ALA A 203 -11.81 -26.99 21.46
CA ALA A 203 -12.97 -26.87 22.33
C ALA A 203 -12.94 -27.99 23.39
N PRO A 204 -13.04 -27.68 24.70
CA PRO A 204 -13.06 -28.72 25.71
C PRO A 204 -14.26 -29.61 25.41
N LYS A 205 -14.02 -30.92 25.28
CA LYS A 205 -15.08 -31.94 25.28
C LYS A 205 -15.72 -31.93 26.67
N GLY A 206 -16.58 -30.93 26.89
CA GLY A 206 -17.39 -30.80 28.09
C GLY A 206 -18.23 -32.04 28.22
N LYS A 207 -18.11 -32.71 29.36
CA LYS A 207 -18.92 -33.86 29.76
C LYS A 207 -20.40 -33.49 29.65
N LEU A 208 -21.04 -33.80 28.52
CA LEU A 208 -22.47 -33.98 28.44
C LEU A 208 -22.72 -35.47 28.35
N ALA A 209 -23.00 -36.06 29.51
CA ALA A 209 -23.69 -37.34 29.60
C ALA A 209 -25.07 -37.17 28.96
N GLY A 210 -25.32 -37.86 27.86
CA GLY A 210 -26.65 -37.86 27.23
C GLY A 210 -26.64 -38.34 25.79
N LYS A 211 -26.94 -39.63 25.60
CA LYS A 211 -27.24 -40.34 24.34
C LYS A 211 -26.18 -40.30 23.22
N LYS A 212 -25.46 -41.43 23.10
CA LYS A 212 -24.84 -41.85 21.84
C LYS A 212 -25.92 -41.95 20.76
N ALA A 213 -25.91 -41.04 19.79
CA ALA A 213 -26.36 -41.37 18.45
C ALA A 213 -25.17 -42.07 17.79
N GLN A 214 -25.34 -43.38 17.59
CA GLN A 214 -24.38 -44.26 16.94
C GLN A 214 -24.35 -43.88 15.46
N PHE A 215 -23.28 -43.22 15.03
CA PHE A 215 -22.96 -43.11 13.61
C PHE A 215 -22.40 -44.47 13.20
N ASP A 216 -23.15 -45.19 12.39
CA ASP A 216 -22.87 -46.57 12.00
C ASP A 216 -21.87 -46.59 10.83
N ASP A 217 -20.59 -46.64 11.19
CA ASP A 217 -19.43 -46.73 10.29
C ASP A 217 -19.27 -48.16 9.68
N SER A 218 -20.27 -49.03 9.87
CA SER A 218 -20.27 -50.41 9.35
C SER A 218 -20.61 -50.48 7.87
N TRP A 219 -21.34 -49.51 7.33
CA TRP A 219 -21.85 -49.57 5.95
C TRP A 219 -20.78 -49.28 4.90
N GLU A 220 -19.81 -48.39 5.17
CA GLU A 220 -18.71 -48.11 4.24
C GLU A 220 -17.65 -49.23 4.24
N ASN A 221 -17.38 -49.84 5.40
CA ASN A 221 -16.41 -50.93 5.49
C ASN A 221 -16.89 -52.21 4.80
N ASP A 222 -18.19 -52.54 4.90
CA ASP A 222 -18.75 -53.72 4.23
C ASP A 222 -18.72 -53.60 2.70
N GLU A 223 -18.86 -52.38 2.16
CA GLU A 223 -18.78 -52.14 0.72
C GLU A 223 -17.33 -52.16 0.22
N LEU A 224 -16.38 -51.65 1.01
CA LEU A 224 -14.95 -51.72 0.72
C LEU A 224 -14.41 -53.15 0.78
N GLU A 225 -14.86 -53.97 1.74
CA GLU A 225 -14.49 -55.39 1.84
C GLU A 225 -15.02 -56.21 0.65
N LYS A 226 -16.25 -55.93 0.20
CA LYS A 226 -16.80 -56.55 -1.02
C LYS A 226 -16.02 -56.17 -2.28
N ARG A 227 -15.61 -54.90 -2.41
CA ARG A 227 -14.77 -54.45 -3.54
C ARG A 227 -13.38 -55.06 -3.50
N LEU A 228 -12.80 -55.26 -2.31
CA LEU A 228 -11.50 -55.92 -2.14
C LEU A 228 -11.55 -57.42 -2.45
N ALA A 229 -12.66 -58.09 -2.08
CA ALA A 229 -12.87 -59.51 -2.37
C ALA A 229 -13.03 -59.77 -3.88
N ALA A 230 -13.77 -58.92 -4.60
CA ALA A 230 -13.93 -59.03 -6.05
C ALA A 230 -12.60 -58.88 -6.83
N LEU A 231 -11.66 -58.13 -6.27
CA LEU A 231 -10.32 -57.91 -6.86
C LEU A 231 -9.34 -59.06 -6.54
N LYS A 232 -9.59 -59.82 -5.48
CA LYS A 232 -8.83 -61.04 -5.13
C LYS A 232 -9.34 -62.30 -5.85
N SER A 233 -10.55 -62.26 -6.41
CA SER A 233 -11.15 -63.36 -7.18
C SER A 233 -10.98 -63.22 -8.70
N SER A 234 -10.24 -62.21 -9.17
CA SER A 234 -9.85 -62.03 -10.57
C SER A 234 -8.40 -62.41 -10.81
#